data_AF-D8QG95-F1
#
_entry.id   AF-D8QG95-F1
#
_cell.length_a   1.000
_cell.length_b   1.000
_cell.length_c   1.000
_cell.angle_alpha   90.00
_cell.angle_beta   90.00
_cell.angle_gamma   90.00
#
_symmetry.space_group_name_H-M   'P 1'
#
loop_
_entity.id
_entity.type
_entity.pdbx_description
1 polymer ?
#
loop_
_entity_poly.entity_id
_entity_poly.type
_entity_poly.pdbx_seq_one_letter_code
_entity_poly.pdbx_strand_id
1 'polypeptide(L)'
;MSFMLRQAPKVAQNASRAFATSAAARADIVQQLYIKELKSYKPAPAAKDAHVGQVRSWSAPQKPAAPALPTDLAAELSAYDAAEPTLASAPAAGEAPAAASAAEEFLEMLEADPVVEEHEHH
;
A
#
# COMPACT_ATOMS: atom_id res chain seq x y z
N MET A 1 -12.06 -95.23 58.29
CA MET A 1 -11.02 -94.21 58.02
C MET A 1 -11.71 -92.91 57.65
N SER A 2 -11.49 -91.87 58.45
CA SER A 2 -12.22 -90.60 58.41
C SER A 2 -11.99 -89.80 57.12
N PHE A 3 -13.07 -89.31 56.51
CA PHE A 3 -13.01 -88.26 55.49
C PHE A 3 -13.14 -86.90 56.19
N MET A 4 -12.03 -86.15 56.28
CA MET A 4 -12.09 -84.74 56.69
C MET A 4 -12.40 -83.89 55.45
N LEU A 5 -13.64 -83.40 55.36
CA LEU A 5 -14.01 -82.38 54.38
C LEU A 5 -13.61 -80.99 54.91
N ARG A 6 -12.59 -80.39 54.29
CA ARG A 6 -12.16 -79.02 54.54
C ARG A 6 -13.18 -78.05 53.93
N GLN A 7 -14.01 -77.42 54.76
CA GLN A 7 -14.81 -76.28 54.33
C GLN A 7 -13.98 -75.00 54.43
N ALA A 8 -13.79 -74.32 53.30
CA ALA A 8 -13.25 -72.97 53.25
C ALA A 8 -14.42 -71.96 53.27
N PRO A 9 -14.36 -70.88 54.08
CA PRO A 9 -15.38 -69.85 54.04
C PRO A 9 -15.29 -69.09 52.72
N LYS A 10 -16.37 -69.09 51.94
CA LYS A 10 -16.52 -68.15 50.83
C LYS A 10 -16.77 -66.77 51.43
N VAL A 11 -15.74 -65.92 51.42
CA VAL A 11 -15.90 -64.50 51.71
C VAL A 11 -16.86 -63.94 50.67
N ALA A 12 -18.05 -63.55 51.10
CA ALA A 12 -18.97 -62.79 50.27
C ALA A 12 -18.34 -61.42 50.03
N GLN A 13 -17.76 -61.23 48.85
CA GLN A 13 -17.39 -59.90 48.42
C GLN A 13 -18.70 -59.13 48.20
N ASN A 14 -19.00 -58.19 49.10
CA ASN A 14 -20.03 -57.20 48.85
C ASN A 14 -19.61 -56.42 47.60
N ALA A 15 -20.15 -56.81 46.45
CA ALA A 15 -20.04 -56.03 45.23
C ALA A 15 -20.83 -54.74 45.46
N SER A 16 -20.17 -53.71 45.98
CA SER A 16 -20.69 -52.35 45.92
C SER A 16 -20.86 -52.04 44.43
N ARG A 17 -22.12 -51.93 44.00
CA ARG A 17 -22.43 -51.49 42.64
C ARG A 17 -21.92 -50.06 42.49
N ALA A 18 -20.72 -49.91 41.96
CA ALA A 18 -20.19 -48.61 41.60
C ALA A 18 -21.03 -48.07 40.43
N PHE A 19 -21.85 -47.06 40.69
CA PHE A 19 -22.46 -46.28 39.62
C PHE A 19 -21.36 -45.41 39.01
N ALA A 20 -20.83 -45.83 37.87
CA ALA A 20 -20.01 -44.95 37.05
C ALA A 20 -20.92 -43.87 36.47
N THR A 21 -21.05 -42.73 37.14
CA THR A 21 -21.57 -41.51 36.52
C THR A 21 -20.45 -40.89 35.69
N SER A 22 -19.88 -41.63 34.73
CA SER A 22 -19.36 -40.93 33.58
C SER A 22 -20.58 -40.29 32.95
N ALA A 23 -20.66 -38.95 32.98
CA ALA A 23 -21.53 -38.28 32.04
C ALA A 23 -21.08 -38.80 30.68
N ALA A 24 -21.81 -39.78 30.13
CA ALA A 24 -21.71 -40.10 28.72
C ALA A 24 -21.99 -38.74 28.09
N ALA A 25 -20.94 -38.08 27.62
CA ALA A 25 -21.05 -36.81 26.95
C ALA A 25 -22.13 -37.08 25.91
N ARG A 26 -23.32 -36.48 26.09
CA ARG A 26 -24.43 -36.65 25.17
C ARG A 26 -24.01 -35.90 23.92
N ALA A 27 -23.09 -36.51 23.19
CA ALA A 27 -22.53 -35.96 21.99
C ALA A 27 -23.68 -35.98 21.00
N ASP A 28 -24.15 -34.79 20.66
CA ASP A 28 -25.14 -34.62 19.63
C ASP A 28 -24.55 -35.16 18.33
N ILE A 29 -25.12 -36.28 17.86
CA ILE A 29 -24.66 -37.01 16.69
C ILE A 29 -24.76 -36.12 15.45
N VAL A 30 -25.76 -35.23 15.40
CA VAL A 30 -25.95 -34.29 14.28
C VAL A 30 -24.81 -33.26 14.29
N GLN A 31 -24.50 -32.70 15.45
CA GLN A 31 -23.39 -31.75 15.60
C GLN A 31 -22.04 -32.39 15.24
N GLN A 32 -21.79 -33.62 15.70
CA GLN A 32 -20.56 -34.34 15.40
C GLN A 32 -20.42 -34.68 13.92
N LEU A 33 -21.51 -35.13 13.27
CA LEU A 33 -21.54 -35.36 11.84
C LEU A 33 -21.25 -34.07 11.07
N TYR A 34 -21.91 -32.96 11.43
CA TYR A 34 -21.68 -31.67 10.79
C TYR A 34 -20.22 -31.21 10.90
N ILE A 35 -19.63 -31.26 12.10
CA ILE A 35 -18.23 -30.88 12.31
C ILE A 35 -17.28 -31.80 11.54
N LYS A 36 -17.61 -33.10 11.45
CA LYS A 36 -16.82 -34.05 10.67
C LYS A 36 -16.84 -33.71 9.19
N GLU A 37 -18.01 -33.45 8.62
CA GLU A 37 -18.16 -33.08 7.20
C GLU A 37 -17.46 -31.75 6.88
N LEU A 38 -17.56 -30.75 7.77
CA LEU A 38 -16.81 -29.49 7.61
C LEU A 38 -15.29 -29.71 7.62
N LYS A 39 -14.80 -30.56 8.51
CA LYS A 39 -13.36 -30.86 8.60
C LYS A 39 -12.85 -31.72 7.44
N SER A 40 -13.68 -32.61 6.89
CA SER A 40 -13.35 -33.39 5.70
C SER A 40 -13.53 -32.62 4.41
N TYR A 41 -14.24 -31.48 4.44
CA TYR A 41 -14.43 -30.67 3.25
C TYR A 41 -13.10 -30.09 2.78
N LYS A 42 -12.66 -30.53 1.61
CA LYS A 42 -11.54 -29.94 0.90
C LYS A 42 -12.12 -29.02 -0.18
N PRO A 43 -11.98 -27.69 -0.07
CA PRO A 43 -12.46 -26.79 -1.11
C PRO A 43 -11.81 -27.14 -2.44
N ALA A 44 -12.59 -27.04 -3.52
CA ALA A 44 -12.07 -27.21 -4.86
C ALA A 44 -10.90 -26.24 -5.06
N PRO A 45 -9.78 -26.70 -5.67
CA PRO A 45 -8.64 -25.83 -5.91
C PRO A 45 -9.10 -24.64 -6.73
N ALA A 46 -8.74 -23.43 -6.30
CA ALA A 46 -9.00 -22.23 -7.08
C ALA A 46 -8.44 -22.43 -8.49
N ALA A 47 -9.28 -22.25 -9.50
CA ALA A 47 -8.85 -22.35 -10.88
C ALA A 47 -7.67 -21.38 -11.09
N LYS A 48 -6.60 -21.85 -11.74
CA LYS A 48 -5.39 -21.04 -11.98
C LYS A 48 -5.72 -19.71 -12.68
N ASP A 49 -6.82 -19.71 -13.42
CA ASP A 49 -7.33 -18.58 -14.20
C ASP A 49 -8.54 -17.88 -13.55
N ALA A 50 -8.74 -18.00 -12.23
CA ALA A 50 -9.86 -17.34 -11.52
C ALA A 50 -9.87 -15.79 -11.66
N HIS A 51 -8.77 -15.21 -12.15
CA HIS A 51 -8.63 -13.79 -12.45
C HIS A 51 -9.10 -13.42 -13.87
N VAL A 52 -9.24 -14.38 -14.78
CA VAL A 52 -9.67 -14.16 -16.17
C VAL A 52 -11.16 -13.83 -16.18
N GLY A 53 -11.50 -12.59 -16.53
CA GLY A 53 -12.88 -12.08 -16.57
C GLY A 53 -13.31 -11.29 -15.32
N GLN A 54 -12.58 -11.42 -14.20
CA GLN A 54 -12.77 -10.58 -13.01
C GLN A 54 -11.93 -9.31 -13.07
N VAL A 55 -10.74 -9.39 -13.68
CA VAL A 55 -9.80 -8.27 -13.79
C VAL A 55 -9.50 -7.99 -15.27
N ARG A 56 -9.45 -6.70 -15.63
CA ARG A 56 -9.07 -6.28 -16.97
C ARG A 56 -7.58 -6.61 -17.20
N SER A 57 -7.27 -7.25 -18.33
CA SER A 57 -5.90 -7.60 -18.69
C SER A 57 -5.04 -6.34 -18.81
N TRP A 58 -3.96 -6.28 -18.03
CA TRP A 58 -3.02 -5.17 -18.08
C TRP A 58 -1.93 -5.44 -19.13
N SER A 59 -1.77 -4.52 -20.07
CA SER A 59 -0.64 -4.50 -21.00
C SER A 59 0.13 -3.20 -20.79
N ALA A 60 1.45 -3.30 -20.61
CA ALA A 60 2.29 -2.11 -20.54
C ALA A 60 2.20 -1.32 -21.86
N PRO A 61 2.08 0.02 -21.82
CA PRO A 61 2.11 0.83 -23.03
C PRO A 61 3.46 0.66 -23.73
N GLN A 62 3.45 0.70 -25.06
CA GLN A 62 4.70 0.64 -25.82
C GLN A 62 5.59 1.82 -25.45
N LYS A 63 6.90 1.56 -25.36
CA LYS A 63 7.90 2.60 -25.07
C LYS A 63 7.75 3.72 -26.11
N PRO A 64 7.72 5.00 -25.69
CA PRO A 64 7.62 6.11 -26.63
C PRO A 64 8.76 6.02 -27.64
N ALA A 65 8.42 6.18 -28.92
CA ALA A 65 9.41 6.32 -29.96
C ALA A 65 10.21 7.61 -29.70
N ALA A 66 11.54 7.54 -29.84
CA ALA A 66 12.36 8.73 -29.82
C ALA A 66 11.92 9.65 -30.98
N PRO A 67 11.86 10.98 -30.76
CA PRO A 67 11.54 11.90 -31.84
C PRO A 67 12.55 11.71 -32.97
N ALA A 68 12.06 11.59 -34.20
CA ALA A 68 12.91 11.54 -35.37
C ALA A 68 13.66 12.87 -35.46
N LEU A 69 14.99 12.81 -35.56
CA LEU A 69 15.78 13.99 -35.89
C LEU A 69 15.37 14.44 -37.31
N PRO A 70 15.20 15.75 -37.54
CA PRO A 70 14.96 16.25 -38.88
C PRO A 70 16.14 15.86 -39.77
N THR A 71 15.84 15.47 -41.01
CA THR A 71 16.84 14.93 -41.94
C THR A 71 17.87 15.97 -42.39
N ASP A 72 17.57 17.26 -42.21
CA ASP A 72 18.41 18.38 -42.63
C ASP A 72 18.68 19.36 -41.47
N LEU A 73 19.36 18.87 -40.44
CA LEU A 73 19.84 19.68 -39.32
C LEU A 73 20.81 20.79 -39.76
N ALA A 74 21.51 20.60 -40.87
CA ALA A 74 22.51 21.56 -41.36
C ALA A 74 21.83 22.85 -41.87
N ALA A 75 20.76 22.72 -42.65
CA ALA A 75 19.99 23.88 -43.10
C ALA A 75 19.32 24.62 -41.92
N GLU A 76 18.74 23.88 -40.98
CA GLU A 76 18.09 24.49 -39.80
C GLU A 76 19.08 25.24 -38.89
N LEU A 77 20.28 24.69 -38.68
CA LEU A 77 21.34 25.38 -37.95
C LEU A 77 21.81 26.63 -38.67
N SER A 78 22.00 26.56 -40.00
CA SER A 78 22.39 27.73 -40.79
C SER A 78 21.33 28.85 -40.77
N ALA A 79 20.05 28.48 -40.74
CA ALA A 79 18.94 29.43 -40.63
C ALA A 79 18.86 30.05 -39.23
N TYR A 80 19.17 29.28 -38.18
CA TYR A 80 19.24 29.79 -36.81
C TYR A 80 20.42 30.74 -36.61
N ASP A 81 21.59 30.40 -37.15
CA ASP A 81 22.78 31.26 -37.08
C ASP A 81 22.59 32.56 -37.88
N ALA A 82 21.82 32.53 -38.96
CA ALA A 82 21.47 33.71 -39.75
C ALA A 82 20.33 34.53 -39.14
N ALA A 83 19.60 34.00 -38.15
CA ALA A 83 18.53 34.71 -37.49
C ALA A 83 19.10 35.69 -36.46
N GLU A 84 19.23 36.97 -36.84
CA GLU A 84 19.52 38.01 -35.87
C GLU A 84 18.33 38.18 -34.91
N PRO A 85 18.57 38.27 -33.59
CA PRO A 85 17.50 38.51 -32.62
C PRO A 85 16.85 39.85 -32.92
N THR A 86 15.52 39.88 -32.98
CA THR A 86 14.75 41.12 -33.08
C THR A 86 14.91 41.90 -31.78
N LEU A 87 15.98 42.69 -31.68
CA LEU A 87 16.08 43.73 -30.68
C LEU A 87 14.92 44.68 -30.95
N ALA A 88 13.99 44.77 -30.00
CA ALA A 88 12.96 45.80 -30.04
C ALA A 88 13.66 47.12 -30.33
N SER A 89 13.21 47.82 -31.38
CA SER A 89 13.78 49.12 -31.79
C SER A 89 13.92 49.97 -30.53
N ALA A 90 15.16 50.24 -30.14
CA ALA A 90 15.42 51.18 -29.07
C ALA A 90 14.82 52.52 -29.52
N PRO A 91 13.87 53.13 -28.77
CA PRO A 91 13.37 54.44 -29.13
C PRO A 91 14.57 55.39 -29.17
N ALA A 92 14.68 56.15 -30.27
CA ALA A 92 15.68 57.20 -30.42
C ALA A 92 15.67 58.10 -29.18
N ALA A 93 16.86 58.45 -28.69
CA ALA A 93 17.08 59.28 -27.52
C ALA A 93 16.15 60.51 -27.51
N GLY A 94 15.09 60.39 -26.73
CA GLY A 94 14.04 61.38 -26.54
C GLY A 94 13.37 61.03 -25.23
N GLU A 95 14.00 61.50 -24.15
CA GLU A 95 13.49 61.59 -22.77
C GLU A 95 12.69 60.36 -22.26
N ALA A 96 13.38 59.48 -21.54
CA ALA A 96 12.77 58.45 -20.72
C ALA A 96 12.63 58.96 -19.27
N PRO A 97 11.44 59.33 -18.77
CA PRO A 97 11.22 59.49 -17.35
C PRO A 97 10.63 58.19 -16.81
N ALA A 98 11.44 57.36 -16.15
CA ALA A 98 11.02 56.36 -15.14
C ALA A 98 12.11 55.32 -14.78
N ALA A 99 13.20 55.19 -15.55
CA ALA A 99 14.20 54.16 -15.27
C ALA A 99 15.24 54.59 -14.21
N ALA A 100 15.61 55.86 -14.17
CA ALA A 100 16.55 56.39 -13.18
C ALA A 100 15.92 56.46 -11.79
N SER A 101 14.69 56.98 -11.68
CA SER A 101 13.99 57.09 -10.40
C SER A 101 13.70 55.73 -9.75
N ALA A 102 13.30 54.73 -10.53
CA ALA A 102 13.05 53.39 -10.01
C ALA A 102 14.32 52.68 -9.50
N ALA A 103 15.47 52.96 -10.13
CA ALA A 103 16.75 52.43 -9.66
C ALA A 103 17.21 53.15 -8.38
N GLU A 104 17.03 54.47 -8.30
CA GLU A 104 17.36 55.29 -7.14
C GLU A 104 16.48 54.91 -5.92
N GLU A 105 15.18 54.74 -6.11
CA GLU A 105 14.23 54.28 -5.08
C GLU A 105 14.55 52.87 -4.57
N PHE A 106 15.01 51.97 -5.45
CA PHE A 106 15.39 50.61 -5.08
C PHE A 106 16.69 50.57 -4.27
N LEU A 107 17.66 51.44 -4.60
CA LEU A 107 18.91 51.55 -3.85
C LEU A 107 18.65 52.13 -2.45
N GLU A 108 17.80 53.15 -2.33
CA GLU A 108 17.44 53.74 -1.03
C GLU A 108 16.71 52.75 -0.12
N MET A 109 15.84 51.90 -0.67
CA MET A 109 15.20 50.81 0.08
C MET A 109 16.21 49.77 0.61
N LEU A 110 17.28 49.47 -0.12
CA LEU A 110 18.30 48.52 0.32
C LEU A 110 19.25 49.11 1.38
N GLU A 111 19.44 50.43 1.36
CA GLU A 111 20.25 51.15 2.36
C GLU A 111 19.49 51.41 3.68
N ALA A 112 18.15 51.38 3.65
CA ALA A 112 17.34 51.48 4.86
C ALA A 112 17.48 50.21 5.74
N ASP A 113 18.06 50.36 6.93
CA ASP A 113 18.18 49.29 7.93
C ASP A 113 16.77 48.88 8.40
N PRO A 114 16.37 47.59 8.36
CA PRO A 114 15.07 47.18 8.83
C PRO A 114 14.93 47.47 10.33
N VAL A 115 13.93 48.28 10.69
CA VAL A 115 13.55 48.49 12.09
C VAL A 115 13.07 47.14 12.63
N VAL A 116 13.92 46.47 13.40
CA VAL A 116 13.52 45.32 14.21
C VAL A 116 12.71 45.90 15.37
N GLU A 117 11.39 46.03 15.17
CA GLU A 117 10.48 46.23 16.29
C GLU A 117 10.59 44.98 17.18
N GLU A 118 11.36 45.09 18.27
CA GLU A 118 11.35 44.08 19.33
C GLU A 118 9.93 44.05 19.89
N HIS A 119 9.16 43.04 19.49
CA HIS A 119 7.87 42.75 20.07
C HIS A 119 8.04 42.48 21.57
N GLU A 120 7.76 43.49 22.40
CA GLU A 120 7.60 43.30 23.83
C GLU A 120 6.44 42.32 24.06
N HIS A 121 6.80 41.07 24.39
CA HIS A 121 5.84 40.06 24.81
C HIS A 121 5.33 40.40 26.22
N HIS A 122 4.12 40.97 26.27
CA HIS A 122 3.27 41.05 27.46
C HIS A 122 2.00 40.24 27.28
#